data_AF-A0A229R942-F1
#
_entry.id   AF-A0A229R942-F1
#
_cell.length_a   1.000
_cell.length_b   1.000
_cell.length_c   1.000
_cell.angle_alpha   90.00
_cell.angle_beta   90.00
_cell.angle_gamma   90.00
#
_symmetry.space_group_name_H-M   'P 1'
#
loop_
_entity.id
_entity.type
_entity.pdbx_description
1 polymer ?
#
loop_
_entity_poly.entity_id
_entity_poly.type
_entity_poly.pdbx_seq_one_letter_code
_entity_poly.pdbx_strand_id
1 'polypeptide(L)' 'MNNEDAVAALADATNWHKASYSKENGGCVEVGSVPGVIGVRDTKLGAASPILAFDPTEWAAFIHSAKDGEFDQL' A
#
# COMPACT_ATOMS: atom_id res chain seq x y z
N MET A 1 -8.04 -16.54 2.18
CA MET A 1 -8.49 -15.27 2.77
C MET A 1 -9.29 -14.57 1.70
N ASN A 2 -10.53 -14.17 2.00
CA ASN A 2 -11.25 -13.31 1.09
C ASN A 2 -10.67 -11.88 1.23
N ASN A 3 -10.91 -11.02 0.23
CA ASN A 3 -10.36 -9.66 0.22
C ASN A 3 -10.76 -8.83 1.46
N GLU A 4 -11.97 -9.07 2.00
CA GLU A 4 -12.47 -8.43 3.22
C GLU A 4 -11.68 -8.80 4.48
N ASP A 5 -11.34 -10.08 4.64
CA ASP A 5 -10.51 -10.56 5.76
C ASP A 5 -9.09 -10.00 5.68
N ALA A 6 -8.57 -9.86 4.46
CA ALA A 6 -7.25 -9.29 4.18
C ALA A 6 -7.16 -7.82 4.58
N VAL A 7 -8.16 -7.03 4.20
CA VAL A 7 -8.22 -5.62 4.58
C VAL A 7 -8.40 -5.45 6.08
N ALA A 8 -9.21 -6.29 6.73
CA ALA A 8 -9.36 -6.28 8.19
C ALA A 8 -8.03 -6.58 8.90
N ALA A 9 -7.31 -7.62 8.49
CA ALA A 9 -6.00 -7.95 9.05
C ALA A 9 -4.96 -6.83 8.86
N LEU A 10 -4.98 -6.15 7.71
CA LEU A 10 -4.10 -5.00 7.43
C LEU A 10 -4.46 -3.78 8.27
N ALA A 11 -5.75 -3.56 8.57
CA ALA A 11 -6.19 -2.43 9.40
C ALA A 11 -5.58 -2.49 10.82
N ASP A 12 -5.41 -3.71 11.36
CA ASP A 12 -4.80 -3.95 12.68
C ASP A 12 -3.27 -4.10 12.64
N ALA A 13 -2.65 -4.07 11.44
CA ALA A 13 -1.21 -4.25 11.30
C ALA A 13 -0.44 -3.07 11.89
N THR A 14 0.68 -3.35 12.57
CA THR A 14 1.52 -2.32 13.23
C THR A 14 2.82 -2.02 12.47
N ASN A 15 3.10 -2.76 11.40
CA ASN A 15 4.31 -2.65 10.58
C ASN A 15 4.12 -1.73 9.36
N TRP A 16 3.38 -0.63 9.53
CA TRP A 16 3.24 0.37 8.47
C TRP A 16 4.52 1.19 8.33
N HIS A 17 5.04 1.24 7.12
CA HIS A 17 6.25 1.98 6.76
C HIS A 17 5.89 3.14 5.83
N LYS A 18 6.06 4.36 6.32
CA LYS A 18 5.89 5.59 5.54
C LYS A 18 7.03 5.76 4.53
N ALA A 19 6.70 6.11 3.29
CA ALA A 19 7.71 6.39 2.27
C ALA A 19 8.55 7.61 2.63
N SER A 20 9.87 7.51 2.45
CA SER A 20 10.84 8.58 2.74
C SER A 20 10.70 9.83 1.87
N TYR A 21 10.07 9.69 0.69
CA TYR A 21 9.78 10.80 -0.22
C TYR A 21 8.47 11.54 0.10
N SER A 22 7.79 11.18 1.20
CA SER A 22 6.58 11.85 1.70
C SER A 22 6.90 13.25 2.27
N LYS A 23 6.94 14.27 1.40
CA LYS A 23 7.09 15.69 1.79
C LYS A 23 5.72 16.36 1.95
N GLU A 24 5.67 17.51 2.62
CA GLU A 24 4.44 18.24 2.96
C GLU A 24 3.47 18.48 1.77
N ASN A 25 3.98 18.51 0.53
CA ASN A 25 3.21 18.75 -0.69
C ASN A 25 3.15 17.57 -1.69
N GLY A 26 3.51 16.34 -1.32
CA GLY A 26 3.50 15.18 -2.23
C GLY A 26 2.85 13.95 -1.62
N GLY A 27 2.24 13.09 -2.45
CA GLY A 27 1.44 11.91 -2.07
C GLY A 27 2.11 11.01 -1.03
N CYS A 28 1.72 11.20 0.23
CA CYS A 28 2.26 10.44 1.35
C CYS A 28 1.63 9.05 1.34
N VAL A 29 2.44 8.01 1.15
CA VAL A 29 1.99 6.62 1.17
C VAL A 29 2.66 5.85 2.30
N GLU A 30 1.91 4.93 2.90
CA GLU A 30 2.44 3.90 3.79
C GLU A 30 2.22 2.52 3.19
N VAL A 31 3.18 1.62 3.42
CA VAL A 31 3.08 0.20 3.04
C VAL A 31 3.16 -0.66 4.29
N GLY A 32 2.24 -1.60 4.43
CA GLY A 32 2.18 -2.56 5.54
C GLY A 32 1.97 -3.97 5.00
N SER A 33 2.17 -4.98 5.83
CA SER A 33 1.97 -6.37 5.40
C SER A 33 1.52 -7.30 6.51
N VAL A 34 0.69 -8.27 6.12
CA VAL A 34 0.32 -9.45 6.90
C VAL A 34 0.67 -10.69 6.07
N PRO A 35 0.65 -11.92 6.62
CA PRO A 35 0.99 -13.11 5.85
C PRO A 35 0.18 -13.22 4.55
N GLY A 36 0.88 -13.16 3.41
CA GLY A 36 0.29 -13.31 2.08
C GLY A 36 -0.42 -12.07 1.52
N VAL A 37 -0.40 -10.92 2.20
CA VAL A 37 -1.06 -9.69 1.71
C VAL A 37 -0.22 -8.45 2.01
N ILE A 38 -0.11 -7.58 1.03
CA ILE A 38 0.57 -6.29 1.11
C ILE A 38 -0.46 -5.18 0.98
N GLY A 39 -0.43 -4.23 1.91
CA GLY A 39 -1.35 -3.10 1.97
C GLY A 39 -0.67 -1.79 1.62
N VAL A 40 -1.37 -0.93 0.87
CA VAL A 40 -0.98 0.47 0.64
C VAL A 40 -2.10 1.39 1.11
N ARG A 41 -1.73 2.47 1.80
CA ARG A 41 -2.70 3.48 2.25
C ARG A 41 -2.11 4.90 2.20
N ASP A 42 -2.99 5.91 2.22
CA ASP A 42 -2.62 7.31 2.31
C ASP A 42 -2.23 7.65 3.76
N THR A 43 -1.00 8.12 3.96
CA THR A 43 -0.48 8.45 5.30
C THR A 43 -1.30 9.54 6.00
N LYS A 44 -1.88 10.48 5.26
CA LYS A 44 -2.61 11.64 5.81
C LYS A 44 -3.94 11.21 6.43
N LEU A 45 -4.54 10.15 5.91
CA LEU A 45 -5.78 9.58 6.44
C LEU A 45 -5.54 8.56 7.56
N GLY A 46 -4.31 8.02 7.67
CA GLY A 46 -3.93 7.12 8.75
C GLY A 46 -4.84 5.90 8.84
N ALA A 47 -5.36 5.60 10.04
CA ALA A 47 -6.27 4.46 10.26
C ALA A 47 -7.62 4.60 9.53
N ALA A 48 -8.01 5.81 9.14
CA ALA A 48 -9.23 6.03 8.34
C ALA A 48 -9.00 5.87 6.84
N SER A 49 -7.75 5.66 6.39
CA SER A 49 -7.45 5.49 4.97
C SER A 49 -8.05 4.18 4.46
N PRO A 50 -8.68 4.19 3.26
CA PRO A 50 -8.87 2.96 2.51
C PRO A 50 -7.53 2.25 2.30
N ILE A 51 -7.55 0.92 2.35
CA ILE A 51 -6.39 0.06 2.14
C ILE A 51 -6.54 -0.61 0.78
N LEU A 52 -5.56 -0.41 -0.10
CA LEU A 52 -5.39 -1.22 -1.31
C LEU A 52 -4.62 -2.48 -0.92
N ALA A 53 -5.22 -3.64 -1.12
CA ALA A 53 -4.63 -4.93 -0.79
C ALA A 53 -4.16 -5.65 -2.07
N PHE A 54 -2.96 -6.22 -2.02
CA PHE A 54 -2.33 -6.95 -3.10
C PHE A 54 -1.82 -8.29 -2.57
N ASP A 55 -1.90 -9.34 -3.39
CA ASP A 55 -1.07 -10.51 -3.13
C ASP A 55 0.42 -10.21 -3.47
N PRO A 56 1.38 -11.06 -3.05
CA PRO A 56 2.80 -10.79 -3.29
C PRO A 56 3.21 -10.75 -4.76
N THR A 57 2.51 -11.49 -5.64
CA THR A 57 2.78 -11.52 -7.07
C THR A 57 2.25 -10.24 -7.74
N GLU A 58 1.03 -9.82 -7.40
CA GLU A 58 0.46 -8.55 -7.86
C GLU A 58 1.30 -7.36 -7.41
N TRP A 59 1.76 -7.37 -6.16
CA TRP A 59 2.64 -6.32 -5.64
C TRP A 59 3.97 -6.24 -6.40
N ALA A 60 4.59 -7.38 -6.68
CA ALA A 60 5.83 -7.43 -7.44
C ALA A 60 5.63 -6.88 -8.86
N ALA A 61 4.53 -7.24 -9.51
CA ALA A 61 4.17 -6.72 -10.83
C ALA A 61 3.93 -5.21 -10.80
N PHE A 62 3.16 -4.72 -9.82
CA PHE A 62 2.90 -3.29 -9.64
C PHE A 62 4.20 -2.49 -9.50
N ILE A 63 5.13 -2.94 -8.65
CA ILE A 63 6.43 -2.27 -8.46
C ILE A 63 7.27 -2.29 -9.73
N HIS A 64 7.22 -3.37 -10.52
CA HIS A 64 7.90 -3.44 -11.80
C HIS A 64 7.34 -2.41 -12.78
N SER A 65 6.03 -2.41 -13.00
CA SER A 65 5.33 -1.44 -13.86
C SER A 65 5.56 0.02 -13.44
N ALA A 66 5.54 0.29 -12.13
CA ALA A 66 5.80 1.63 -11.61
C ALA A 66 7.24 2.10 -11.89
N LYS A 67 8.23 1.19 -11.83
CA LYS A 67 9.62 1.52 -12.16
C LYS A 67 9.84 1.69 -13.66
N ASP A 68 9.09 0.98 -14.47
CA ASP A 68 9.12 1.09 -15.93
C ASP A 68 8.40 2.37 -16.43
N GLY A 69 7.80 3.15 -15.52
CA GLY A 69 7.10 4.40 -15.84
C GLY A 69 5.74 4.18 -16.49
N GLU A 70 5.16 2.98 -16.40
CA GLU A 70 3.87 2.64 -17.01
C GLU A 70 2.74 3.58 -16.55
N PHE A 71 2.87 4.11 -15.33
CA PHE A 71 1.87 4.98 -14.70
C PHE A 71 2.20 6.47 -14.73
N ASP A 72 3.32 6.88 -15.35
CA ASP A 72 3.78 8.28 -15.32
C ASP A 72 2.90 9.23 -16.17
N GLN A 73 2.00 8.68 -16.98
CA GLN A 73 1.10 9.42 -17.87
C GLN A 73 -0.38 9.37 -17.42
N LEU A 74 -0.66 8.81 -16.24
CA LEU A 74 -2.01 8.76 -15.67
C LEU A 74 -2.42 10.06 -14.98
#